data_AF-A0A413HXG1-F1
#
_entry.id   AF-A0A413HXG1-F1
#
_cell.length_a   1.000
_cell.length_b   1.000
_cell.length_c   1.000
_cell.angle_alpha   90.00
_cell.angle_beta   90.00
_cell.angle_gamma   90.00
#
_symmetry.space_group_name_H-M   'P 1'
#
loop_
_entity.id
_entity.type
_entity.pdbx_description
1 polymer ?
#
loop_
_entity_poly.entity_id
_entity_poly.type
_entity_poly.pdbx_seq_one_letter_code
_entity_poly.pdbx_strand_id
1 'polypeptide(L)'
;MVGVLMKNYYEILEVTPEASEEVIKAAYKALVKRMHPDNGGTGTWNGKTIEDVNEAYEVLSDKNKRERYDLEQNNFKANTTTNSQWERKEEKAQENKNEHKTENRAEYKREERPQQSVKEDNKLEVFELLKENASGIIGAIILGIIFKKLGLAEWLFIAAICCGAYCVVGLGSVLMVGVLNLFLPKKRKWGEDDNTTLQALIALVVWKKYIFPLFKISKVVDIICMVCLICFGIMLAEKIVKTVFGSGKSC
;
A
#
# COMPACT_ATOMS: atom_id res chain seq x y z
N MET A 1 7.88 -4.16 1.35
CA MET A 1 8.61 -5.07 0.45
C MET A 1 9.24 -6.15 1.30
N VAL A 2 8.80 -7.40 1.17
CA VAL A 2 9.52 -8.53 1.77
C VAL A 2 10.64 -8.85 0.78
N GLY A 3 11.85 -8.39 1.08
CA GLY A 3 13.03 -8.82 0.34
C GLY A 3 13.25 -10.29 0.64
N VAL A 4 12.88 -11.16 -0.30
CA VAL A 4 13.31 -12.56 -0.25
C VAL A 4 14.82 -12.53 -0.47
N LEU A 5 15.58 -12.65 0.61
CA LEU A 5 17.03 -12.84 0.53
C LEU A 5 17.26 -14.16 -0.20
N MET A 6 17.67 -14.08 -1.46
CA MET A 6 18.03 -15.24 -2.26
C MET A 6 19.15 -15.99 -1.52
N LYS A 7 18.89 -17.23 -1.11
CA LYS A 7 19.89 -18.03 -0.38
C LYS A 7 21.11 -18.26 -1.28
N ASN A 8 22.30 -18.06 -0.73
CA ASN A 8 23.54 -18.40 -1.43
C ASN A 8 23.91 -19.86 -1.15
N TYR A 9 23.64 -20.76 -2.11
CA TYR A 9 23.91 -22.19 -1.96
C TYR A 9 25.40 -22.54 -1.85
N TYR A 10 26.29 -21.74 -2.45
CA TYR A 10 27.74 -21.94 -2.31
C TYR A 10 28.21 -21.65 -0.88
N GLU A 11 27.67 -20.60 -0.26
CA GLU A 11 27.95 -20.28 1.15
C GLU A 11 27.36 -21.30 2.11
N ILE A 12 26.18 -21.84 1.81
CA ILE A 12 25.54 -22.88 2.64
C ILE A 12 26.38 -24.17 2.67
N LEU A 13 26.97 -24.55 1.53
CA LEU A 13 27.85 -25.71 1.44
C LEU A 13 29.32 -25.40 1.78
N GLU A 14 29.64 -24.15 2.12
CA GLU A 14 31.00 -23.68 2.43
C GLU A 14 32.00 -23.98 1.29
N VAL A 15 31.56 -23.86 0.03
CA VAL A 15 32.38 -24.12 -1.18
C VAL A 15 32.46 -22.88 -2.06
N THR A 16 33.50 -22.81 -2.90
CA THR A 16 33.64 -21.73 -3.87
C THR A 16 32.76 -21.98 -5.12
N PRO A 17 32.34 -20.94 -5.85
CA PRO A 17 31.60 -21.09 -7.11
C PRO A 17 32.36 -21.88 -8.18
N GLU A 18 33.68 -22.00 -8.08
CA GLU A 18 34.55 -22.76 -8.98
C GLU A 18 34.70 -24.24 -8.56
N ALA A 19 34.08 -24.66 -7.45
CA ALA A 19 34.18 -26.01 -6.95
C ALA A 19 33.66 -27.05 -7.95
N SER A 20 34.39 -28.15 -8.11
CA SER A 20 33.96 -29.30 -8.90
C SER A 20 32.84 -30.07 -8.20
N GLU A 21 32.09 -30.88 -8.96
CA GLU A 21 31.01 -31.71 -8.42
C GLU A 21 31.49 -32.65 -7.30
N GLU A 22 32.73 -33.15 -7.41
CA GLU A 22 33.36 -34.01 -6.41
C GLU A 22 33.55 -33.27 -5.08
N VAL A 23 34.00 -32.01 -5.14
CA VAL A 23 34.19 -31.14 -3.96
C VAL A 23 32.85 -30.83 -3.31
N ILE A 24 31.82 -30.50 -4.10
CA ILE A 24 30.46 -30.23 -3.61
C ILE A 24 29.91 -31.46 -2.88
N LYS A 25 30.08 -32.65 -3.47
CA LYS A 25 29.64 -33.92 -2.88
C LYS A 25 30.40 -34.26 -1.59
N ALA A 26 31.70 -33.99 -1.54
CA ALA A 26 32.51 -34.19 -0.35
C ALA A 26 32.09 -33.24 0.79
N ALA A 27 31.88 -31.96 0.48
CA ALA A 27 31.43 -30.94 1.43
C ALA A 27 30.06 -31.28 2.02
N TYR A 28 29.10 -31.66 1.16
CA TYR A 28 27.77 -32.11 1.60
C TYR A 28 27.86 -33.28 2.61
N LYS A 29 28.64 -34.32 2.29
CA LYS A 29 28.81 -35.48 3.19
C LYS A 29 29.44 -35.08 4.52
N ALA A 30 30.42 -34.17 4.51
CA ALA A 30 31.07 -33.69 5.73
C ALA A 30 30.09 -32.92 6.62
N LEU A 31 29.29 -32.02 6.03
CA LEU A 31 28.28 -31.23 6.74
C LEU A 31 27.16 -32.10 7.32
N VAL A 32 26.60 -33.04 6.53
CA VAL A 32 25.56 -33.95 7.01
C VAL A 32 26.08 -34.83 8.15
N LYS A 33 27.29 -35.38 8.04
CA LYS A 33 27.89 -36.17 9.10
C LYS A 33 28.02 -35.35 10.39
N ARG A 34 28.39 -34.08 10.29
CA ARG A 34 28.53 -33.18 11.44
C ARG A 34 27.19 -32.83 12.09
N MET A 35 26.15 -32.66 11.28
CA MET A 35 24.82 -32.29 11.76
C MET A 35 23.98 -33.49 12.23
N HIS A 36 24.39 -34.72 11.94
CA HIS A 36 23.66 -35.93 12.32
C HIS A 36 23.60 -36.13 13.84
N PRO A 37 22.43 -36.48 14.42
CA PRO A 37 22.26 -36.69 15.86
C PRO A 37 23.15 -37.79 16.41
N ASP A 38 23.43 -38.86 15.65
CA ASP A 38 24.35 -39.93 16.07
C ASP A 38 25.77 -39.44 16.38
N ASN A 39 26.19 -38.31 15.80
CA ASN A 39 27.49 -37.69 16.07
C ASN A 39 27.39 -36.51 17.06
N GLY A 40 26.24 -36.36 17.74
CA GLY A 40 25.99 -35.26 18.68
C GLY A 40 25.59 -33.95 18.02
N GLY A 41 25.22 -33.96 16.73
CA GLY A 41 24.75 -32.79 16.00
C GLY A 41 23.31 -32.40 16.37
N THR A 42 22.99 -31.10 16.25
CA THR A 42 21.65 -30.55 16.55
C THR A 42 20.78 -30.34 15.31
N GLY A 43 21.19 -30.87 14.14
CA GLY A 43 20.51 -30.61 12.86
C GLY A 43 20.76 -29.21 12.28
N THR A 44 21.64 -28.42 12.89
CA THR A 44 21.99 -27.06 12.45
C THR A 44 23.49 -26.84 12.49
N TRP A 45 24.03 -26.11 11.51
CA TRP A 45 25.44 -25.72 11.45
C TRP A 45 25.56 -24.29 10.92
N ASN A 46 26.30 -23.41 11.60
CA ASN A 46 26.49 -22.01 11.19
C ASN A 46 25.19 -21.24 10.88
N GLY A 47 24.12 -21.53 11.63
CA GLY A 47 22.80 -20.91 11.43
C GLY A 47 22.06 -21.40 10.18
N LYS A 48 22.56 -22.44 9.50
CA LYS A 48 21.88 -23.16 8.42
C LYS A 48 21.30 -24.45 8.97
N THR A 49 20.14 -24.82 8.47
CA THR A 49 19.53 -26.10 8.83
C THR A 49 19.99 -27.20 7.87
N ILE A 50 19.75 -28.46 8.23
CA ILE A 50 20.04 -29.57 7.32
C ILE A 50 19.19 -29.51 6.04
N GLU A 51 17.98 -28.93 6.11
CA GLU A 51 17.14 -28.70 4.94
C GLU A 51 17.81 -27.72 3.96
N ASP A 52 18.42 -26.65 4.45
CA ASP A 52 19.17 -25.71 3.61
C ASP A 52 20.34 -26.39 2.88
N VAL A 53 21.05 -27.27 3.59
CA VAL A 53 22.20 -28.01 3.04
C VAL A 53 21.75 -29.03 1.98
N ASN A 54 20.61 -29.68 2.20
CA ASN A 54 20.02 -30.60 1.23
C ASN A 54 19.55 -29.85 -0.03
N GLU A 55 18.87 -28.71 0.13
CA GLU A 55 18.42 -27.84 -0.96
C GLU A 55 19.62 -27.35 -1.79
N ALA A 56 20.67 -26.87 -1.12
CA ALA A 56 21.89 -26.42 -1.78
C ALA A 56 22.57 -27.55 -2.59
N TYR A 57 22.64 -28.76 -2.03
CA TYR A 57 23.21 -29.91 -2.74
C TYR A 57 22.35 -30.33 -3.94
N GLU A 58 21.02 -30.31 -3.82
CA GLU A 58 20.12 -30.68 -4.93
C GLU A 58 20.30 -29.76 -6.15
N VAL A 59 20.52 -28.47 -5.91
CA VAL A 59 20.71 -27.47 -6.96
C VAL A 59 22.13 -27.51 -7.52
N LEU A 60 23.15 -27.58 -6.66
CA LEU A 60 24.56 -27.48 -7.09
C LEU A 60 25.14 -28.80 -7.63
N SER A 61 24.54 -29.96 -7.30
CA SER A 61 25.01 -31.27 -7.78
C SER A 61 24.63 -31.57 -9.23
N ASP A 62 23.53 -30.99 -9.73
CA ASP A 62 23.11 -31.12 -11.12
C ASP A 62 23.61 -29.93 -11.93
N LYS A 63 24.41 -30.21 -12.96
CA LYS A 63 24.99 -29.19 -13.84
C LYS A 63 23.95 -28.26 -14.46
N ASN A 64 22.79 -28.76 -14.87
CA ASN A 64 21.73 -27.94 -15.47
C ASN A 64 21.07 -27.04 -14.43
N LYS A 65 20.80 -27.56 -13.23
CA LYS A 65 20.24 -26.76 -12.13
C LYS A 65 21.22 -25.70 -11.64
N ARG A 66 22.51 -26.03 -11.56
CA ARG A 66 23.59 -25.11 -11.19
C ARG A 66 23.71 -23.96 -12.19
N GLU A 67 23.71 -24.26 -13.49
CA GLU A 67 23.77 -23.22 -14.54
C GLU A 67 22.57 -22.26 -14.46
N ARG A 68 21.37 -22.80 -14.26
CA ARG A 68 20.16 -21.98 -14.06
C ARG A 68 20.26 -21.10 -12.82
N TYR A 69 20.72 -21.67 -11.71
CA TYR A 69 20.92 -20.92 -10.47
C TYR A 69 21.94 -19.78 -10.66
N ASP A 70 23.07 -20.05 -11.31
CA ASP A 70 24.10 -19.05 -11.59
C ASP A 70 23.57 -17.93 -12.50
N LEU A 71 22.75 -18.26 -13.50
CA LEU A 71 22.07 -17.29 -14.36
C LEU A 71 21.10 -16.40 -13.56
N GLU A 72 20.27 -17.00 -12.71
CA GLU A 72 19.32 -16.27 -11.85
C GLU A 72 20.05 -15.33 -10.88
N GLN A 73 21.16 -15.80 -10.29
CA GLN A 73 22.03 -14.98 -9.42
C GLN A 73 22.66 -13.80 -10.16
N ASN A 74 23.15 -14.01 -11.38
CA ASN A 74 23.75 -12.95 -12.19
C ASN A 74 22.71 -11.89 -12.60
N ASN A 75 21.51 -12.31 -12.98
CA ASN A 75 20.40 -11.39 -13.29
C ASN A 75 19.99 -10.57 -12.07
N PHE A 76 19.96 -11.18 -10.88
CA PHE A 76 19.66 -10.48 -9.64
C PHE A 76 20.71 -9.42 -9.30
N LYS A 77 22.01 -9.74 -9.46
CA LYS A 77 23.12 -8.78 -9.25
C LYS A 77 23.08 -7.63 -10.25
N ALA A 78 22.77 -7.93 -11.52
CA ALA A 78 22.64 -6.92 -12.57
C ALA A 78 21.50 -5.95 -12.25
N ASN A 79 20.31 -6.45 -11.95
CA ASN A 79 19.14 -5.63 -11.64
C ASN A 79 19.35 -4.75 -10.40
N THR A 80 19.98 -5.29 -9.35
CA THR A 80 20.29 -4.53 -8.13
C THR A 80 21.24 -3.37 -8.42
N THR A 81 22.28 -3.62 -9.24
CA THR A 81 23.25 -2.58 -9.63
C THR A 81 22.58 -1.51 -10.49
N THR A 82 21.74 -1.92 -11.44
CA THR A 82 21.03 -1.04 -12.35
C THR A 82 20.07 -0.12 -11.59
N ASN A 83 19.20 -0.64 -10.71
CA ASN A 83 18.31 0.20 -9.89
C ASN A 83 19.08 1.22 -9.04
N SER A 84 20.16 0.79 -8.37
CA SER A 84 20.96 1.69 -7.54
C SER A 84 21.63 2.82 -8.34
N GLN A 85 21.92 2.61 -9.63
CA GLN A 85 22.48 3.64 -10.51
C GLN A 85 21.41 4.61 -11.03
N TRP A 86 20.19 4.13 -11.33
CA TRP A 86 19.08 5.00 -11.75
C TRP A 86 18.62 5.89 -10.61
N GLU A 87 18.43 5.33 -9.41
CA GLU A 87 18.04 6.07 -8.21
C GLU A 87 19.07 7.17 -7.89
N ARG A 88 20.37 6.85 -7.94
CA ARG A 88 21.45 7.83 -7.72
C ARG A 88 21.51 8.93 -8.80
N LYS A 89 21.14 8.61 -10.05
CA LYS A 89 21.07 9.60 -11.13
C LYS A 89 19.85 10.51 -10.98
N GLU A 90 18.71 9.96 -10.57
CA GLU A 90 17.49 10.71 -10.33
C GLU A 90 17.63 11.66 -9.13
N GLU A 91 18.23 11.21 -8.03
CA GLU A 91 18.53 12.07 -6.87
C GLU A 91 19.43 13.26 -7.26
N LYS A 92 20.52 13.01 -7.99
CA LYS A 92 21.40 14.08 -8.50
C LYS A 92 20.69 15.02 -9.48
N ALA A 93 19.78 14.50 -10.30
CA ALA A 93 18.98 15.34 -11.20
C ALA A 93 17.97 16.22 -10.45
N GLN A 94 17.44 15.75 -9.32
CA GLN A 94 16.58 16.54 -8.44
C GLN A 94 17.38 17.58 -7.65
N GLU A 95 18.55 17.21 -7.16
CA GLU A 95 19.48 18.10 -6.45
C GLU A 95 19.90 19.27 -7.35
N ASN A 96 20.39 19.00 -8.57
CA ASN A 96 20.73 20.04 -9.55
C ASN A 96 19.55 20.97 -9.89
N LYS A 97 18.32 20.43 -9.99
CA LYS A 97 17.11 21.26 -10.21
C LYS A 97 16.79 22.15 -9.02
N ASN A 98 16.99 21.66 -7.80
CA ASN A 98 16.75 22.40 -6.57
C ASN A 98 17.84 23.48 -6.37
N GLU A 99 19.10 23.17 -6.65
CA GLU A 99 20.20 24.14 -6.65
C GLU A 99 19.94 25.27 -7.65
N HIS A 100 19.61 24.94 -8.90
CA HIS A 100 19.31 25.95 -9.92
C HIS A 100 18.11 26.84 -9.55
N LYS A 101 17.09 26.27 -8.89
CA LYS A 101 15.94 27.04 -8.35
C LYS A 101 16.35 27.95 -7.17
N THR A 102 17.33 27.54 -6.38
CA THR A 102 17.83 28.28 -5.22
C THR A 102 18.77 29.41 -5.65
N GLU A 103 19.59 29.17 -6.67
CA GLU A 103 20.44 30.18 -7.32
C GLU A 103 19.59 31.26 -8.01
N ASN A 104 18.61 30.89 -8.83
CA ASN A 104 17.70 31.84 -9.47
C ASN A 104 16.91 32.65 -8.43
N ARG A 105 16.52 32.03 -7.31
CA ARG A 105 15.87 32.73 -6.17
C ARG A 105 16.83 33.68 -5.46
N ALA A 106 18.12 33.35 -5.36
CA ALA A 106 19.14 34.19 -4.75
C ALA A 106 19.58 35.34 -5.68
N GLU A 107 19.57 35.11 -6.99
CA GLU A 107 19.82 36.10 -8.04
C GLU A 107 18.71 37.13 -8.12
N TYR A 108 17.44 36.70 -8.14
CA TYR A 108 16.26 37.59 -8.06
C TYR A 108 16.31 38.49 -6.81
N LYS A 109 16.84 37.97 -5.69
CA LYS A 109 16.99 38.71 -4.44
C LYS A 109 18.22 39.65 -4.43
N ARG A 110 19.15 39.49 -5.37
CA ARG A 110 20.37 40.31 -5.51
C ARG A 110 20.16 41.51 -6.43
N GLU A 111 19.16 41.44 -7.32
CA GLU A 111 18.77 42.51 -8.24
C GLU A 111 17.93 43.63 -7.58
N GLU A 112 17.42 43.44 -6.37
CA GLU A 112 16.76 44.49 -5.57
C GLU A 112 17.76 45.42 -4.82
N ARG A 113 18.80 45.89 -5.51
CA ARG A 113 19.60 47.03 -5.04
C ARG A 113 18.91 48.32 -5.52
N PRO A 114 18.53 49.26 -4.64
CA PRO A 114 17.59 50.32 -5.01
C PRO A 114 18.20 51.24 -6.07
N GLN A 115 17.60 51.25 -7.26
CA GLN A 115 17.67 52.42 -8.13
C GLN A 115 16.67 53.44 -7.62
N GLN A 116 17.24 54.56 -7.23
CA GLN A 116 16.58 55.69 -6.63
C GLN A 116 15.67 56.39 -7.66
N SER A 117 14.48 56.77 -7.17
CA SER A 117 13.48 57.67 -7.76
C SER A 117 12.63 57.14 -8.93
N VAL A 118 11.30 57.08 -8.76
CA VAL A 118 10.26 57.76 -9.57
C VAL A 118 8.85 57.51 -8.99
N LYS A 119 8.21 58.63 -8.58
CA LYS A 119 6.77 59.03 -8.56
C LYS A 119 5.63 58.05 -8.18
N GLU A 120 5.16 58.21 -6.95
CA GLU A 120 3.89 58.88 -6.54
C GLU A 120 2.63 58.90 -7.44
N ASP A 121 2.32 57.88 -8.26
CA ASP A 121 1.12 57.98 -9.15
C ASP A 121 0.08 56.83 -9.03
N ASN A 122 0.37 55.71 -8.35
CA ASN A 122 -0.45 54.49 -8.46
C ASN A 122 -1.27 54.11 -7.20
N LYS A 123 -1.82 55.11 -6.49
CA LYS A 123 -2.68 54.83 -5.31
C LYS A 123 -4.17 54.71 -5.63
N LEU A 124 -4.59 55.05 -6.85
CA LEU A 124 -6.02 55.02 -7.25
C LEU A 124 -6.43 53.78 -8.06
N GLU A 125 -5.53 53.15 -8.83
CA GLU A 125 -5.88 51.94 -9.61
C GLU A 125 -5.97 50.66 -8.78
N VAL A 126 -5.20 50.56 -7.69
CA VAL A 126 -5.14 49.33 -6.87
C VAL A 126 -6.41 49.12 -6.04
N PHE A 127 -7.16 50.19 -5.76
CA PHE A 127 -8.37 50.12 -4.94
C PHE A 127 -9.62 49.69 -5.73
N GLU A 128 -9.65 49.89 -7.05
CA GLU A 128 -10.76 49.40 -7.89
C GLU A 128 -10.61 47.92 -8.28
N LEU A 129 -9.40 47.41 -8.47
CA LEU A 129 -9.15 45.99 -8.79
C LEU A 129 -9.42 45.02 -7.63
N LEU A 130 -9.40 45.50 -6.38
CA LEU A 130 -9.74 44.68 -5.22
C LEU A 130 -11.26 44.46 -5.07
N LYS A 131 -12.10 45.25 -5.75
CA LYS A 131 -13.56 45.16 -5.59
C LYS A 131 -14.20 44.02 -6.40
N GLU A 132 -13.57 43.58 -7.50
CA GLU A 132 -14.14 42.52 -8.36
C GLU A 132 -13.84 41.08 -7.89
N ASN A 133 -12.76 40.86 -7.13
CA ASN A 133 -12.34 39.50 -6.71
C ASN A 133 -12.48 39.22 -5.20
N ALA A 134 -12.95 40.20 -4.42
CA ALA A 134 -13.05 40.06 -2.96
C ALA A 134 -14.17 39.11 -2.51
N SER A 135 -15.23 38.91 -3.29
CA SER A 135 -16.39 38.11 -2.89
C SER A 135 -16.06 36.62 -2.70
N GLY A 136 -15.22 36.05 -3.57
CA GLY A 136 -14.82 34.64 -3.50
C GLY A 136 -13.85 34.35 -2.35
N ILE A 137 -12.90 35.26 -2.11
CA ILE A 137 -11.89 35.10 -1.05
C ILE A 137 -12.53 35.27 0.32
N ILE A 138 -13.39 36.27 0.49
CA ILE A 138 -14.14 36.48 1.73
C ILE A 138 -15.08 35.28 1.97
N GLY A 139 -15.73 34.76 0.92
CA GLY A 139 -16.55 33.55 0.98
C GLY A 139 -15.79 32.32 1.45
N ALA A 140 -14.59 32.07 0.91
CA ALA A 140 -13.76 30.93 1.31
C ALA A 140 -13.26 31.02 2.76
N ILE A 141 -12.91 32.22 3.22
CA ILE A 141 -12.47 32.46 4.60
C ILE A 141 -13.64 32.28 5.58
N ILE A 142 -14.81 32.83 5.26
CA ILE A 142 -16.02 32.65 6.08
C ILE A 142 -16.44 31.18 6.11
N LEU A 143 -16.39 30.48 4.97
CA LEU A 143 -16.70 29.05 4.90
C LEU A 143 -15.72 28.22 5.75
N GLY A 144 -14.42 28.53 5.70
CA GLY A 144 -13.42 27.88 6.55
C GLY A 144 -13.64 28.12 8.05
N ILE A 145 -14.05 29.32 8.46
CA ILE A 145 -14.36 29.64 9.86
C ILE A 145 -15.64 28.92 10.32
N ILE A 146 -16.66 28.84 9.46
CA ILE A 146 -17.90 28.09 9.71
C ILE A 146 -17.60 26.59 9.85
N PHE A 147 -16.81 26.01 8.93
CA PHE A 147 -16.38 24.61 9.00
C PHE A 147 -15.62 24.28 10.30
N LYS A 148 -14.76 25.20 10.76
CA LYS A 148 -14.03 25.04 12.03
C LYS A 148 -14.93 25.14 13.26
N LYS A 149 -15.98 25.98 13.23
CA LYS A 149 -16.95 26.10 14.32
C LYS A 149 -17.94 24.93 14.41
N LEU A 150 -18.29 24.32 13.27
CA LEU A 150 -19.27 23.24 13.22
C LEU A 150 -18.70 21.86 13.63
N GLY A 151 -17.37 21.70 13.74
CA GLY A 151 -16.75 20.42 14.14
C GLY A 151 -16.93 19.31 13.09
N LEU A 152 -17.09 19.67 11.81
CA LEU A 152 -17.34 18.71 10.72
C LEU A 152 -16.12 17.83 10.37
N ALA A 153 -14.92 18.15 10.87
CA ALA A 153 -13.71 17.39 10.58
C ALA A 153 -13.79 15.94 11.12
N GLU A 154 -14.43 15.73 12.28
CA GLU A 154 -14.64 14.40 12.86
C GLU A 154 -15.67 13.59 12.05
N TRP A 155 -16.66 14.26 11.47
CA TRP A 155 -17.69 13.64 10.62
C TRP A 155 -17.14 13.18 9.27
N LEU A 156 -16.20 13.93 8.69
CA LEU A 156 -15.51 13.52 7.47
C LEU A 156 -14.61 12.29 7.71
N PHE A 157 -14.01 12.18 8.90
CA PHE A 157 -13.22 11.01 9.27
C PHE A 157 -14.09 9.76 9.42
N ILE A 158 -15.27 9.88 10.05
CA ILE A 158 -16.25 8.80 10.18
C ILE A 158 -16.80 8.39 8.80
N ALA A 159 -17.13 9.37 7.94
CA ALA A 159 -17.58 9.09 6.57
C ALA A 159 -16.51 8.37 5.73
N ALA A 160 -15.23 8.73 5.89
CA ALA A 160 -14.11 8.07 5.21
C ALA A 160 -13.91 6.63 5.71
N ILE A 161 -14.03 6.38 7.02
CA ILE A 161 -13.95 5.03 7.59
C ILE A 161 -15.11 4.16 7.10
N CYS A 162 -16.33 4.70 7.09
CA CYS A 162 -17.50 3.99 6.57
C CYS A 162 -17.34 3.68 5.07
N CYS A 163 -16.88 4.64 4.26
CA CYS A 163 -16.62 4.43 2.83
C CYS A 163 -15.55 3.34 2.60
N GLY A 164 -14.46 3.37 3.38
CA GLY A 164 -13.40 2.35 3.32
C GLY A 164 -13.92 0.95 3.69
N ALA A 165 -14.76 0.82 4.71
CA ALA A 165 -15.38 -0.44 5.09
C ALA A 165 -16.28 -1.02 3.97
N TYR A 166 -17.06 -0.17 3.31
CA TYR A 166 -17.87 -0.59 2.15
C TYR A 166 -17.02 -1.05 0.96
N CYS A 167 -15.88 -0.40 0.70
CA CYS A 167 -14.97 -0.82 -0.37
C CYS A 167 -14.32 -2.19 -0.10
N VAL A 168 -13.94 -2.47 1.15
CA VAL A 168 -13.34 -3.76 1.52
C VAL A 168 -14.35 -4.91 1.40
N VAL A 169 -15.60 -4.69 1.81
CA VAL A 169 -16.68 -5.68 1.65
C VAL A 169 -17.01 -5.90 0.17
N GLY A 170 -17.00 -4.83 -0.64
CA GLY A 170 -17.17 -4.91 -2.09
C GLY A 170 -16.08 -5.76 -2.77
N LEU A 171 -14.81 -5.48 -2.48
CA LEU A 171 -13.67 -6.20 -3.05
C LEU A 171 -13.60 -7.67 -2.61
N GLY A 172 -13.97 -7.96 -1.35
CA GLY A 172 -14.04 -9.32 -0.83
C GLY A 172 -15.04 -10.19 -1.58
N SER A 173 -16.17 -9.62 -2.02
CA SER A 173 -17.19 -10.38 -2.76
C SER A 173 -16.72 -10.79 -4.17
N VAL A 174 -15.95 -9.94 -4.85
CA VAL A 174 -15.37 -10.23 -6.18
C VAL A 174 -14.27 -11.30 -6.10
N LEU A 175 -13.41 -11.23 -5.08
CA LEU A 175 -12.37 -12.24 -4.84
C LEU A 175 -12.97 -13.61 -4.50
N MET A 176 -14.05 -13.64 -3.72
CA MET A 176 -14.76 -14.89 -3.39
C MET A 176 -15.32 -15.58 -4.63
N VAL A 177 -15.90 -14.82 -5.57
CA VAL A 177 -16.41 -15.37 -6.85
C VAL A 177 -15.27 -15.95 -7.69
N GLY A 178 -14.12 -15.29 -7.74
CA GLY A 178 -12.92 -15.78 -8.43
C GLY A 178 -12.37 -17.09 -7.84
N VAL A 179 -12.31 -17.19 -6.51
CA VAL A 179 -11.88 -18.40 -5.80
C VAL A 179 -12.88 -19.55 -6.01
N LEU A 180 -14.18 -19.27 -5.95
CA LEU A 180 -15.21 -20.28 -6.21
C LEU A 180 -15.12 -20.86 -7.64
N ASN A 181 -14.75 -20.03 -8.62
CA ASN A 181 -14.58 -20.44 -10.01
C ASN A 181 -13.34 -21.34 -10.21
N LEU A 182 -12.38 -21.31 -9.28
CA LEU A 182 -11.20 -22.18 -9.28
C LEU A 182 -11.51 -23.60 -8.73
N PHE A 183 -12.52 -23.71 -7.86
CA PHE A 183 -12.91 -24.98 -7.23
C PHE A 183 -14.05 -25.72 -7.95
N LEU A 184 -14.66 -25.12 -8.97
CA LEU A 184 -15.66 -25.81 -9.79
C LEU A 184 -14.98 -26.68 -10.85
N PRO A 185 -15.22 -28.01 -10.85
CA PRO A 185 -14.57 -28.93 -11.78
C PRO A 185 -15.03 -28.65 -13.21
N LYS A 186 -14.06 -28.32 -14.07
CA LYS A 186 -14.22 -28.10 -15.51
C LYS A 186 -14.54 -29.42 -16.22
N LYS A 187 -15.75 -29.96 -16.03
CA LYS A 187 -16.24 -31.13 -16.76
C LYS A 187 -17.69 -30.95 -17.21
N ARG A 188 -17.88 -30.42 -18.41
CA ARG A 188 -18.44 -31.11 -19.61
C ARG A 188 -18.82 -30.06 -20.65
N LYS A 189 -18.56 -30.40 -21.93
CA LYS A 189 -19.10 -29.70 -23.10
C LYS A 189 -20.63 -29.62 -22.95
N TRP A 190 -21.14 -28.41 -22.72
CA TRP A 190 -22.53 -28.04 -22.91
C TRP A 190 -22.51 -26.87 -23.88
N GLY A 191 -23.30 -26.97 -24.95
CA GLY A 191 -23.24 -26.04 -26.07
C GLY A 191 -23.52 -24.60 -25.64
N GLU A 192 -22.88 -23.66 -26.35
CA GLU A 192 -23.56 -22.48 -26.90
C GLU A 192 -25.03 -22.85 -27.13
N ASP A 193 -26.04 -22.34 -26.42
CA ASP A 193 -26.24 -21.03 -25.79
C ASP A 193 -27.06 -21.22 -24.48
N ASP A 194 -27.16 -20.20 -23.62
CA ASP A 194 -27.96 -20.11 -22.36
C ASP A 194 -27.24 -20.36 -21.01
N ASN A 195 -25.92 -20.46 -20.98
CA ASN A 195 -25.20 -20.78 -19.73
C ASN A 195 -25.05 -19.60 -18.74
N THR A 196 -25.18 -18.34 -19.17
CA THR A 196 -25.03 -17.18 -18.26
C THR A 196 -26.19 -17.06 -17.27
N THR A 197 -27.41 -17.30 -17.72
CA THR A 197 -28.62 -17.24 -16.88
C THR A 197 -28.66 -18.40 -15.89
N LEU A 198 -28.26 -19.60 -16.31
CA LEU A 198 -28.20 -20.77 -15.44
C LEU A 198 -27.07 -20.65 -14.39
N GLN A 199 -25.90 -20.14 -14.79
CA GLN A 199 -24.80 -19.83 -13.88
C GLN A 199 -25.20 -18.75 -12.87
N ALA A 200 -25.91 -17.70 -13.30
CA ALA A 200 -26.42 -16.65 -12.42
C ALA A 200 -27.48 -17.19 -11.43
N LEU A 201 -28.36 -18.09 -11.87
CA LEU A 201 -29.36 -18.72 -11.01
C LEU A 201 -28.73 -19.69 -10.00
N ILE A 202 -27.76 -20.50 -10.41
CA ILE A 202 -27.00 -21.37 -9.50
C ILE A 202 -26.21 -20.53 -8.49
N ALA A 203 -25.56 -19.45 -8.95
CA ALA A 203 -24.88 -18.50 -8.07
C ALA A 203 -25.84 -17.84 -7.07
N LEU A 204 -27.03 -17.41 -7.51
CA LEU A 204 -28.06 -16.84 -6.62
C LEU A 204 -28.57 -17.86 -5.59
N VAL A 205 -28.79 -19.11 -5.98
CA VAL A 205 -29.23 -20.18 -5.07
C VAL A 205 -28.14 -20.52 -4.06
N VAL A 206 -26.87 -20.60 -4.50
CA VAL A 206 -25.72 -20.85 -3.61
C VAL A 206 -25.50 -19.66 -2.67
N TRP A 207 -25.63 -18.43 -3.17
CA TRP A 207 -25.52 -17.20 -2.38
C TRP A 207 -26.61 -17.13 -1.29
N LYS A 208 -27.86 -17.41 -1.66
CA LYS A 208 -29.00 -17.40 -0.72
C LYS A 208 -28.95 -18.55 0.30
N LYS A 209 -28.43 -19.73 -0.08
CA LYS A 209 -28.43 -20.93 0.76
C LYS A 209 -27.22 -21.05 1.69
N TYR A 210 -26.04 -20.60 1.26
CA TYR A 210 -24.78 -20.82 2.00
C TYR A 210 -24.12 -19.54 2.50
N ILE A 211 -24.22 -18.43 1.77
CA ILE A 211 -23.61 -17.15 2.18
C ILE A 211 -24.55 -16.32 3.06
N PHE A 212 -25.85 -16.29 2.76
CA PHE A 212 -26.85 -15.58 3.58
C PHE A 212 -26.88 -16.01 5.07
N PRO A 213 -26.74 -17.30 5.43
CA PRO A 213 -26.68 -17.74 6.83
C PRO A 213 -25.35 -17.43 7.53
N LEU A 214 -24.25 -17.33 6.79
CA LEU A 214 -22.93 -16.92 7.31
C LEU A 214 -22.88 -15.43 7.64
N PHE A 215 -23.67 -14.60 6.94
CA PHE A 215 -23.89 -13.19 7.22
C PHE A 215 -25.02 -12.91 8.23
N LYS A 216 -25.18 -13.77 9.26
CA LYS A 216 -25.94 -13.43 10.48
C LYS A 216 -25.37 -12.23 11.26
N ILE A 217 -24.37 -11.54 10.72
CA ILE A 217 -23.80 -10.27 11.20
C ILE A 217 -24.62 -9.07 10.71
N SER A 218 -25.48 -9.19 9.68
CA SER A 218 -26.29 -8.05 9.19
C SER A 218 -27.18 -7.48 10.29
N LYS A 219 -27.85 -8.30 11.10
CA LYS A 219 -28.68 -7.76 12.20
C LYS A 219 -27.84 -6.98 13.20
N VAL A 220 -26.62 -7.42 13.51
CA VAL A 220 -25.74 -6.73 14.46
C VAL A 220 -25.22 -5.42 13.85
N VAL A 221 -24.81 -5.43 12.59
CA VAL A 221 -24.32 -4.22 11.89
C VAL A 221 -25.45 -3.23 11.62
N ASP A 222 -26.64 -3.70 11.25
CA ASP A 222 -27.84 -2.88 11.07
C ASP A 222 -28.32 -2.30 12.40
N ILE A 223 -28.26 -3.07 13.50
CA ILE A 223 -28.54 -2.59 14.86
C ILE A 223 -27.48 -1.56 15.28
N ILE A 224 -26.19 -1.81 15.04
CA ILE A 224 -25.12 -0.85 15.37
C ILE A 224 -25.29 0.43 14.54
N CYS A 225 -25.59 0.34 13.25
CA CYS A 225 -25.88 1.50 12.40
C CYS A 225 -27.13 2.25 12.87
N MET A 226 -28.22 1.56 13.21
CA MET A 226 -29.42 2.20 13.76
C MET A 226 -29.15 2.87 15.10
N VAL A 227 -28.42 2.22 16.01
CA VAL A 227 -28.04 2.79 17.32
C VAL A 227 -27.15 4.01 17.13
N CYS A 228 -26.18 3.97 16.21
CA CYS A 228 -25.35 5.12 15.88
C CYS A 228 -26.16 6.29 15.28
N LEU A 229 -27.14 6.01 14.41
CA LEU A 229 -28.01 7.04 13.84
C LEU A 229 -28.95 7.66 14.89
N ILE A 230 -29.49 6.85 15.80
CA ILE A 230 -30.34 7.33 16.90
C ILE A 230 -29.51 8.18 17.87
N CYS A 231 -28.33 7.71 18.29
CA CYS A 231 -27.43 8.48 19.15
C CYS A 231 -26.99 9.79 18.49
N PHE A 232 -26.71 9.77 17.19
CA PHE A 232 -26.39 10.98 16.45
C PHE A 232 -27.56 11.96 16.40
N GLY A 233 -28.78 11.47 16.14
CA GLY A 233 -29.99 12.30 16.15
C GLY A 233 -30.24 12.97 17.50
N ILE A 234 -30.03 12.25 18.60
CA ILE A 234 -30.18 12.79 19.98
C ILE A 234 -29.12 13.88 20.25
N MET A 235 -27.85 13.65 19.90
CA MET A 235 -26.79 14.66 20.08
C MET A 235 -27.02 15.90 19.22
N LEU A 236 -27.53 15.72 18.00
CA LEU A 236 -27.86 16.83 17.11
C LEU A 236 -29.01 17.65 17.69
N ALA A 237 -30.05 17.00 18.22
CA ALA A 237 -31.18 17.65 18.87
C ALA A 237 -30.74 18.46 20.10
N GLU A 238 -29.91 17.90 20.98
CA GLU A 238 -29.37 18.65 22.14
C GLU A 238 -28.52 19.84 21.73
N LYS A 239 -27.71 19.71 20.68
CA LYS A 239 -26.85 20.79 20.19
C LYS A 239 -27.66 21.90 19.53
N ILE A 240 -28.73 21.55 18.80
CA ILE A 240 -29.69 22.51 18.23
C ILE A 240 -30.45 23.22 19.35
N VAL A 241 -30.96 22.50 20.35
CA VAL A 241 -31.66 23.10 21.50
C VAL A 241 -30.74 24.04 22.27
N LYS A 242 -29.48 23.67 22.54
CA LYS A 242 -28.49 24.57 23.16
C LYS A 242 -28.17 25.78 22.30
N THR A 243 -28.16 25.64 20.97
CA THR A 243 -27.87 26.77 20.07
C THR A 243 -29.06 27.71 19.94
N VAL A 244 -30.29 27.20 19.94
CA VAL A 244 -31.53 27.97 19.76
C VAL A 244 -32.02 28.58 21.07
N PHE A 245 -31.91 27.85 22.19
CA PHE A 245 -32.41 28.28 23.50
C PHE A 245 -31.31 28.67 24.51
N GLY A 246 -30.03 28.45 24.18
CA GLY A 246 -28.90 28.75 25.08
C GLY A 246 -28.44 30.21 25.10
N SER A 247 -28.96 31.09 24.25
CA SER A 247 -28.70 32.55 24.31
C SER A 247 -29.67 33.28 25.23
N GLY A 248 -30.02 32.69 26.38
CA GLY A 248 -31.07 33.18 27.26
C GLY A 248 -30.75 33.13 28.75
N LYS A 249 -29.49 33.30 29.17
CA LYS A 249 -29.15 33.64 30.57
C LYS A 249 -27.92 34.54 30.63
N SER A 250 -28.16 35.84 30.50
CA SER A 250 -27.33 36.91 31.06
C SER A 250 -28.21 38.14 31.21
N CYS A 251 -28.92 38.19 32.35
CA CYS A 251 -29.37 39.35 33.12
C CYS A 251 -30.17 38.84 34.31
#